data_AF-A0A2U0HCJ7-F1
#
_entry.id   AF-A0A2U0HCJ7-F1
#
_cell.length_a   1.000
_cell.length_b   1.000
_cell.length_c   1.000
_cell.angle_alpha   90.00
_cell.angle_beta   90.00
_cell.angle_gamma   90.00
#
_symmetry.space_group_name_H-M   'P 1'
#
loop_
_entity.id
_entity.type
_entity.pdbx_description
1 polymer ?
#
loop_
_entity_poly.entity_id
_entity_poly.type
_entity_poly.pdbx_seq_one_letter_code
_entity_poly.pdbx_strand_id
1 'polypeptide(L)'
;MLPTTIQAWVKGLSINDEDRGRTALAPATVGLVYNVTATVFRAAVRDREPAKTPFRVRLPQVEEARLEPLTTDQVDVLAYGLPPELRAVAILAAGTGMRETEVLRLTRDRLPARQEP
;
A
#
# COMPACT_ATOMS: atom_id res chain seq x y z
N MET A 1 18.47 -29.17 -11.89
CA MET A 1 17.10 -28.66 -12.14
C MET A 1 17.21 -27.21 -12.59
N LEU A 2 16.69 -26.85 -13.75
CA LEU A 2 16.74 -25.48 -14.25
C LEU A 2 15.81 -24.59 -13.40
N PRO A 3 16.30 -23.49 -12.80
CA PRO A 3 15.41 -22.51 -12.16
C PRO A 3 14.47 -21.94 -13.22
N THR A 4 13.20 -21.75 -12.89
CA THR A 4 12.29 -21.07 -13.81
C THR A 4 12.78 -19.64 -14.07
N THR A 5 12.49 -19.06 -15.24
CA THR A 5 12.88 -17.67 -15.59
C THR A 5 12.48 -16.66 -14.50
N ILE A 6 11.35 -16.93 -13.81
CA ILE A 6 10.87 -16.12 -12.69
C ILE A 6 11.77 -16.26 -11.46
N GLN A 7 12.27 -17.46 -11.12
CA GLN A 7 13.20 -17.65 -10.01
C GLN A 7 14.55 -16.96 -10.29
N ALA A 8 15.06 -17.05 -11.52
CA ALA A 8 16.27 -16.34 -11.93
C ALA A 8 16.08 -14.82 -11.86
N TRP A 9 14.91 -14.33 -12.29
CA TRP A 9 14.56 -12.91 -12.20
C TRP A 9 14.50 -12.42 -10.76
N VAL A 10 13.79 -13.10 -9.85
CA VAL A 10 13.73 -12.73 -8.43
C VAL A 10 15.11 -12.76 -7.78
N LYS A 11 15.93 -13.78 -8.08
CA LYS A 11 17.31 -13.84 -7.60
C LYS A 11 18.13 -12.62 -8.06
N GLY A 12 17.96 -12.20 -9.31
CA GLY A 12 18.60 -11.00 -9.86
C GLY A 12 18.13 -9.68 -9.24
N LEU A 13 16.92 -9.62 -8.67
CA LEU A 13 16.47 -8.44 -7.90
C LEU A 13 17.12 -8.36 -6.51
N SER A 14 17.54 -9.50 -5.96
CA SER A 14 18.03 -9.62 -4.58
C SER A 14 19.56 -9.61 -4.46
N ILE A 15 20.29 -9.49 -5.57
CA ILE A 15 21.75 -9.43 -5.58
C ILE A 15 22.21 -8.16 -6.30
N ASN A 16 23.43 -7.70 -5.98
CA ASN A 16 24.06 -6.63 -6.73
C ASN A 16 24.42 -7.14 -8.13
N ASP A 17 24.23 -6.29 -9.12
CA ASP A 17 24.62 -6.50 -10.50
C ASP A 17 25.46 -5.28 -10.91
N GLU A 18 26.76 -5.38 -10.64
CA GLU A 18 27.73 -4.31 -10.87
C GLU A 18 27.88 -3.99 -12.36
N ASP A 19 27.82 -5.02 -13.22
CA ASP A 19 27.89 -4.89 -14.67
C ASP A 19 26.75 -4.04 -15.24
N ARG A 20 25.57 -4.07 -14.60
CA ARG A 20 24.40 -3.25 -14.96
C ARG A 20 24.17 -2.05 -14.06
N GLY A 21 25.06 -1.77 -13.11
CA GLY A 21 24.94 -0.65 -12.16
C GLY A 21 23.71 -0.74 -11.25
N ARG A 22 23.27 -1.95 -10.88
CA ARG A 22 22.08 -2.17 -10.05
C ARG A 22 22.47 -2.72 -8.68
N THR A 23 21.97 -2.08 -7.63
CA THR A 23 22.06 -2.57 -6.25
C THR A 23 20.92 -3.54 -5.94
N ALA A 24 21.18 -4.51 -5.07
CA ALA A 24 20.17 -5.40 -4.53
C ALA A 24 19.03 -4.60 -3.88
N LEU A 25 17.79 -4.99 -4.19
CA LEU A 25 16.60 -4.39 -3.59
C LEU A 25 16.37 -4.95 -2.18
N ALA A 26 15.79 -4.12 -1.31
CA ALA A 26 15.33 -4.58 0.01
C ALA A 26 14.28 -5.70 -0.14
N PRO A 27 14.20 -6.66 0.81
CA PRO A 27 13.28 -7.79 0.71
C PRO A 27 11.81 -7.38 0.52
N ALA A 28 11.36 -6.31 1.20
CA ALA A 28 10.01 -5.77 1.05
C ALA A 28 9.76 -5.24 -0.38
N THR A 29 10.75 -4.59 -0.97
CA THR A 29 10.69 -4.06 -2.34
C THR A 29 10.67 -5.19 -3.37
N VAL A 30 11.47 -6.25 -3.16
CA VAL A 30 11.41 -7.46 -4.01
C VAL A 30 10.01 -8.08 -3.95
N GLY A 31 9.42 -8.19 -2.75
CA GLY A 31 8.05 -8.65 -2.56
C GLY A 31 7.03 -7.78 -3.28
N LEU A 32 7.13 -6.45 -3.17
CA LEU A 32 6.24 -5.51 -3.87
C LEU A 32 6.35 -5.63 -5.39
N VAL A 33 7.57 -5.62 -5.94
CA VAL A 33 7.81 -5.79 -7.37
C VAL A 33 7.22 -7.11 -7.82
N TYR A 34 7.52 -8.19 -7.12
CA TYR A 34 6.95 -9.49 -7.41
C TYR A 34 5.42 -9.45 -7.42
N ASN A 35 4.76 -8.75 -6.47
CA ASN A 35 3.30 -8.67 -6.31
C ASN A 35 2.56 -7.77 -7.32
N VAL A 36 3.18 -6.66 -7.71
CA VAL A 36 2.62 -5.71 -8.69
C VAL A 36 2.63 -6.32 -10.06
N THR A 37 3.81 -6.83 -10.42
CA THR A 37 4.00 -7.78 -11.50
C THR A 37 2.86 -8.76 -11.17
N ALA A 38 2.82 -9.44 -10.00
CA ALA A 38 1.86 -10.48 -9.60
C ALA A 38 0.37 -10.30 -10.00
N THR A 39 -0.06 -9.07 -10.10
CA THR A 39 -1.46 -8.71 -10.32
C THR A 39 -1.73 -8.46 -11.79
N VAL A 40 -0.83 -7.75 -12.48
CA VAL A 40 -0.85 -7.59 -13.94
C VAL A 40 -0.99 -8.96 -14.53
N PHE A 41 -0.04 -9.81 -14.14
CA PHE A 41 -0.04 -11.21 -14.47
C PHE A 41 -1.07 -12.14 -13.79
N ARG A 42 -2.13 -11.71 -13.09
CA ARG A 42 -3.34 -12.55 -12.89
C ARG A 42 -4.49 -12.05 -13.73
N ALA A 43 -4.54 -10.73 -13.84
CA ALA A 43 -5.63 -9.97 -14.43
C ALA A 43 -5.99 -10.52 -15.79
N ALA A 44 -5.02 -10.73 -16.65
CA ALA A 44 -5.41 -11.06 -17.99
C ALA A 44 -5.52 -12.60 -18.21
N VAL A 45 -4.94 -13.53 -17.41
CA VAL A 45 -5.30 -14.98 -17.58
C VAL A 45 -6.82 -15.14 -17.39
N ARG A 46 -7.41 -14.35 -16.47
CA ARG A 46 -8.86 -14.25 -16.29
C ARG A 46 -9.59 -13.88 -17.59
N ASP A 47 -9.00 -13.02 -18.41
CA ASP A 47 -9.62 -12.54 -19.64
C ASP A 47 -9.40 -13.51 -20.84
N ARG A 48 -9.00 -14.78 -20.61
CA ARG A 48 -8.97 -15.92 -21.57
C ARG A 48 -8.13 -15.80 -22.85
N GLU A 49 -7.18 -14.89 -22.93
CA GLU A 49 -6.07 -15.01 -23.91
C GLU A 49 -4.79 -15.29 -23.13
N PRO A 50 -4.05 -16.39 -23.24
CA PRO A 50 -2.80 -16.55 -22.48
C PRO A 50 -1.56 -15.75 -23.01
N ALA A 51 -1.72 -14.74 -23.87
CA ALA A 51 -0.77 -13.59 -23.82
C ALA A 51 -0.89 -12.85 -22.48
N LYS A 52 -2.01 -13.11 -21.85
CA LYS A 52 -2.43 -12.75 -20.55
C LYS A 52 -2.08 -13.85 -19.53
N THR A 53 -2.24 -13.58 -18.26
CA THR A 53 -1.07 -13.27 -17.51
C THR A 53 -0.67 -14.33 -16.40
N PRO A 54 0.65 -14.62 -16.13
CA PRO A 54 1.26 -15.55 -15.11
C PRO A 54 1.71 -15.07 -13.68
N PHE A 55 0.80 -14.89 -12.71
CA PHE A 55 1.24 -14.55 -11.36
C PHE A 55 0.34 -15.04 -10.23
N ARG A 56 0.07 -16.33 -10.15
CA ARG A 56 -0.75 -16.90 -9.09
C ARG A 56 0.12 -17.56 -8.01
N VAL A 57 0.64 -16.81 -7.02
CA VAL A 57 1.32 -17.43 -5.85
C VAL A 57 0.88 -16.82 -4.51
N ARG A 58 1.13 -17.56 -3.41
CA ARG A 58 0.96 -17.09 -2.02
C ARG A 58 2.09 -16.16 -1.63
N LEU A 59 1.74 -15.03 -1.03
CA LEU A 59 2.68 -13.99 -0.66
C LEU A 59 3.27 -14.29 0.72
N PRO A 60 4.47 -13.76 1.01
CA PRO A 60 5.02 -13.80 2.36
C PRO A 60 3.98 -13.30 3.36
N GLN A 61 3.88 -13.98 4.50
CA GLN A 61 3.04 -13.52 5.58
C GLN A 61 3.62 -12.20 6.08
N VAL A 62 2.88 -11.12 5.86
CA VAL A 62 3.21 -9.82 6.44
C VAL A 62 2.83 -9.90 7.90
N GLU A 63 3.83 -9.85 8.79
CA GLU A 63 3.55 -9.66 10.20
C GLU A 63 2.93 -8.28 10.37
N GLU A 64 1.69 -8.25 10.87
CA GLU A 64 1.04 -6.99 11.21
C GLU A 64 1.82 -6.35 12.35
N ALA A 65 2.51 -5.24 12.04
CA ALA A 65 3.12 -4.42 13.06
C ALA A 65 2.01 -3.96 14.02
N ARG A 66 2.18 -4.24 15.31
CA ARG A 66 1.27 -3.75 16.33
C ARG A 66 1.36 -2.23 16.36
N LEU A 67 0.35 -1.58 15.81
CA LEU A 67 0.24 -0.12 15.83
C LEU A 67 -0.38 0.29 17.15
N GLU A 68 0.37 1.03 17.96
CA GLU A 68 -0.15 1.73 19.14
C GLU A 68 -0.85 3.01 18.65
N PRO A 69 -2.18 3.15 18.83
CA PRO A 69 -2.89 4.36 18.42
C PRO A 69 -2.42 5.59 19.19
N LEU A 70 -2.47 6.75 18.54
CA LEU A 70 -2.23 8.03 19.22
C LEU A 70 -3.27 8.25 20.32
N THR A 71 -2.84 8.85 21.43
CA THR A 71 -3.77 9.35 22.45
C THR A 71 -4.54 10.57 21.92
N THR A 72 -5.68 10.90 22.52
CA THR A 72 -6.46 12.08 22.16
C THR A 72 -5.61 13.36 22.20
N ASP A 73 -4.79 13.54 23.25
CA ASP A 73 -3.91 14.70 23.36
C ASP A 73 -2.88 14.76 22.23
N GLN A 74 -2.35 13.62 21.79
CA GLN A 74 -1.42 13.54 20.66
C GLN A 74 -2.14 13.86 19.34
N VAL A 75 -3.39 13.43 19.17
CA VAL A 75 -4.22 13.79 18.02
C VAL A 75 -4.48 15.29 18.00
N ASP A 76 -4.80 15.90 19.14
CA ASP A 76 -5.00 17.34 19.24
C ASP A 76 -3.73 18.10 18.87
N VAL A 77 -2.58 17.74 19.47
CA VAL A 77 -1.28 18.36 19.13
C VAL A 77 -1.00 18.26 17.62
N LEU A 78 -1.23 17.10 17.02
CA LEU A 78 -1.05 16.91 15.58
C LEU A 78 -2.03 17.76 14.77
N ALA A 79 -3.32 17.77 15.11
CA ALA A 79 -4.33 18.54 14.41
C ALA A 79 -4.04 20.05 14.49
N TYR A 80 -3.66 20.57 15.67
CA TYR A 80 -3.37 21.99 15.84
C TYR A 80 -2.01 22.41 15.25
N GLY A 81 -1.09 21.47 15.04
CA GLY A 81 0.17 21.70 14.32
C GLY A 81 0.04 21.75 12.80
N LEU A 82 -1.05 21.22 12.23
CA LEU A 82 -1.32 21.25 10.80
C LEU A 82 -1.84 22.63 10.32
N PRO A 83 -1.72 22.92 9.00
CA PRO A 83 -2.43 24.04 8.38
C PRO A 83 -3.92 24.02 8.74
N PRO A 84 -4.55 25.20 8.97
CA PRO A 84 -5.96 25.29 9.38
C PRO A 84 -6.92 24.46 8.52
N GLU A 85 -6.65 24.33 7.22
CA GLU A 85 -7.47 23.62 6.24
C GLU A 85 -7.40 22.09 6.42
N LEU A 86 -6.32 21.57 7.02
CA LEU A 86 -6.09 20.13 7.21
C LEU A 86 -6.43 19.65 8.62
N ARG A 87 -6.76 20.53 9.56
CA ARG A 87 -7.08 20.13 10.94
C ARG A 87 -8.25 19.17 11.01
N ALA A 88 -9.29 19.45 10.22
CA ALA A 88 -10.47 18.60 10.13
C ALA A 88 -10.14 17.20 9.60
N VAL A 89 -9.12 17.06 8.74
CA VAL A 89 -8.67 15.76 8.21
C VAL A 89 -8.12 14.89 9.33
N ALA A 90 -7.25 15.46 10.17
CA ALA A 90 -6.65 14.74 11.30
C ALA A 90 -7.71 14.28 12.33
N ILE A 91 -8.59 15.20 12.73
CA ILE A 91 -9.66 14.91 13.70
C ILE A 91 -10.63 13.86 13.13
N LEU A 92 -11.04 14.02 11.87
CA LEU A 92 -11.98 13.10 11.23
C LEU A 92 -11.37 11.70 11.07
N ALA A 93 -10.11 11.61 10.61
CA ALA A 93 -9.41 10.33 10.47
C ALA A 93 -9.27 9.61 11.82
N ALA A 94 -8.85 10.33 12.87
CA ALA A 94 -8.71 9.78 14.21
C ALA A 94 -10.05 9.33 14.82
N GLY A 95 -11.12 10.10 14.61
CA GLY A 95 -12.44 9.81 15.17
C GLY A 95 -13.23 8.71 14.44
N THR A 96 -12.89 8.42 13.19
CA THR A 96 -13.66 7.47 12.34
C THR A 96 -12.88 6.24 11.91
N GLY A 97 -11.54 6.28 11.97
CA GLY A 97 -10.68 5.23 11.41
C GLY A 97 -10.71 5.18 9.87
N MET A 98 -11.26 6.20 9.21
CA MET A 98 -11.27 6.29 7.75
C MET A 98 -9.84 6.33 7.19
N ARG A 99 -9.66 5.68 6.05
CA ARG A 99 -8.41 5.73 5.30
C ARG A 99 -8.18 7.13 4.76
N GLU A 100 -6.91 7.49 4.56
CA GLU A 100 -6.52 8.79 4.00
C GLU A 100 -7.31 9.15 2.73
N THR A 101 -7.47 8.18 1.82
CA THR A 101 -8.19 8.38 0.56
C THR A 101 -9.70 8.55 0.73
N GLU A 102 -10.28 8.05 1.81
CA GLU A 102 -11.70 8.20 2.14
C GLU A 102 -11.94 9.60 2.71
N VAL A 103 -11.07 10.06 3.62
CA VAL A 103 -11.15 11.39 4.20
C VAL A 103 -10.92 12.48 3.15
N LEU A 104 -9.88 12.34 2.33
CA LEU A 104 -9.53 13.34 1.31
C LEU A 104 -10.55 13.42 0.15
N ARG A 105 -11.38 12.39 -0.03
CA ARG A 105 -12.44 12.38 -1.05
C ARG A 105 -13.82 12.68 -0.47
N LEU A 106 -13.93 12.94 0.83
CA LEU A 106 -15.20 13.23 1.47
C LEU A 106 -15.72 14.59 0.99
N THR A 107 -16.92 14.57 0.42
CA THR A 107 -17.61 15.76 -0.06
C THR A 107 -18.79 16.11 0.85
N ARG A 108 -19.23 17.37 0.81
CA ARG A 108 -20.24 17.91 1.74
C ARG A 108 -21.59 17.17 1.65
N ASP A 109 -21.96 16.63 0.49
CA ASP A 109 -23.19 15.83 0.27
C ASP A 109 -23.20 14.50 1.03
N ARG A 110 -22.04 14.04 1.51
CA ARG A 110 -21.89 12.81 2.29
C ARG A 110 -21.92 13.04 3.79
N LEU A 111 -21.95 14.30 4.24
CA LEU A 111 -22.10 14.64 5.64
C LEU A 111 -23.59 14.70 5.99
N PRO A 112 -24.01 14.13 7.14
CA PRO A 112 -25.36 14.33 7.62
C PRO A 112 -25.61 15.82 7.84
N ALA A 113 -26.87 16.26 7.70
CA ALA A 113 -27.26 17.60 8.06
C ALA A 113 -26.83 17.87 9.51
N ARG A 114 -26.28 19.06 9.75
CA ARG A 114 -25.87 19.47 11.10
C ARG A 114 -27.08 19.36 12.01
N GLN A 115 -27.01 18.49 13.01
CA GLN A 115 -28.02 18.45 14.06
C GLN A 115 -27.74 19.65 14.98
N GLU A 116 -28.69 20.59 15.04
CA GLU A 116 -28.70 21.60 16.09
C GLU A 116 -29.06 20.93 17.41
N PRO A 117 -28.43 21.35 18.53
CA PRO A 117 -28.66 20.78 19.85
C PRO A 117 -30.08 21.02 20.36
#